data_AF-A0A0H5Q0R9-F1
#
_entry.id   AF-A0A0H5Q0R9-F1
#
_cell.length_a   1.000
_cell.length_b   1.000
_cell.length_c   1.000
_cell.angle_alpha   90.00
_cell.angle_beta   90.00
_cell.angle_gamma   90.00
#
_symmetry.space_group_name_H-M   'P 1'
#
loop_
_entity.id
_entity.type
_entity.pdbx_description
1 polymer ?
#
loop_
_entity_poly.entity_id
_entity_poly.type
_entity_poly.pdbx_seq_one_letter_code
_entity_poly.pdbx_strand_id
1 'polypeptide(L)'
;MPFGRYNLYVNYEKCGDFSTLADCWQILEDAYAKLPDPYGDSLHWEIHDPFHGAAFCKFDMEGGIWEACCEDSKTFALYLDLVGWDKMTT
;
A
#
# COMPACT_ATOMS: atom_id res chain seq x y z
N MET A 1 20.06 8.06 11.09
CA MET A 1 18.83 7.43 11.62
C MET A 1 18.21 6.69 10.44
N PRO A 2 17.91 5.39 10.52
CA PRO A 2 17.29 4.71 9.39
C PRO A 2 15.81 5.11 9.43
N PHE A 3 15.49 6.25 8.83
CA PHE A 3 14.10 6.53 8.48
C PHE A 3 13.68 5.41 7.52
N GLY A 4 12.54 4.76 7.80
CA GLY A 4 11.99 3.74 6.91
C GLY A 4 11.93 4.28 5.48
N ARG A 5 12.20 3.43 4.51
CA ARG A 5 12.19 3.80 3.09
C ARG A 5 10.77 4.18 2.63
N TYR A 6 9.74 3.59 3.22
CA TYR A 6 8.35 3.72 2.82
C TYR A 6 7.51 4.25 3.97
N ASN A 7 6.66 5.24 3.71
CA ASN A 7 5.64 5.68 4.65
C ASN A 7 4.30 5.10 4.22
N LEU A 8 3.65 4.32 5.08
CA LEU A 8 2.33 3.76 4.81
C LEU A 8 1.26 4.55 5.56
N TYR A 9 0.20 4.90 4.84
CA TYR A 9 -1.01 5.49 5.36
C TYR A 9 -2.19 4.59 5.01
N VAL A 10 -3.08 4.33 5.97
CA VAL A 10 -4.33 3.60 5.76
C VAL A 10 -5.46 4.46 6.31
N ASN A 11 -6.52 4.68 5.51
CA ASN A 11 -7.61 5.59 5.84
C ASN A 11 -7.15 6.98 6.30
N TYR A 12 -6.13 7.51 5.62
CA TYR A 12 -5.49 8.81 5.92
C TYR A 12 -4.71 8.87 7.24
N GLU A 13 -4.59 7.77 7.98
CA GLU A 13 -3.78 7.68 9.19
C GLU A 13 -2.42 7.04 8.90
N LYS A 14 -1.34 7.62 9.43
CA LYS A 14 0.00 7.06 9.26
C LYS A 14 0.14 5.79 10.11
N CYS A 15 0.31 4.65 9.46
CA CYS A 15 0.53 3.37 10.14
C CYS A 15 1.97 3.20 10.61
N GLY A 16 2.93 3.72 9.85
CA GLY A 16 4.34 3.62 10.22
C GLY A 16 5.32 3.92 9.09
N ASP A 17 6.59 3.78 9.42
CA ASP A 17 7.73 3.91 8.53
C ASP A 17 8.36 2.51 8.35
N PHE A 18 8.43 2.02 7.11
CA PHE A 18 8.78 0.65 6.78
C PHE A 18 10.01 0.58 5.87
N SER A 19 10.81 -0.47 6.03
CA SER A 19 12.04 -0.64 5.24
C SER A 19 11.79 -1.38 3.92
N THR A 20 10.73 -2.17 3.83
CA THR A 20 10.40 -2.97 2.65
C THR A 20 8.91 -2.87 2.29
N LEU A 21 8.58 -3.10 1.01
CA LEU A 21 7.19 -3.20 0.56
C LEU A 21 6.47 -4.43 1.12
N ALA A 22 7.21 -5.48 1.49
CA ALA A 22 6.63 -6.65 2.15
C ALA A 22 6.07 -6.31 3.52
N ASP A 23 6.74 -5.42 4.27
CA ASP A 23 6.21 -4.94 5.55
C ASP A 23 4.93 -4.12 5.33
N CYS A 24 4.90 -3.25 4.32
CA CYS A 24 3.69 -2.50 3.96
C CYS A 24 2.54 -3.44 3.58
N TRP A 25 2.81 -4.46 2.76
CA TRP A 25 1.84 -5.46 2.34
C TRP A 25 1.23 -6.19 3.55
N GLN A 26 2.05 -6.61 4.52
CA GLN A 26 1.53 -7.31 5.70
C GLN A 26 0.56 -6.45 6.52
N ILE A 27 0.82 -5.15 6.65
CA ILE A 27 -0.08 -4.22 7.35
C ILE A 27 -1.38 -4.01 6.58
N LEU A 28 -1.31 -3.94 5.24
CA LEU A 28 -2.49 -3.85 4.39
C LEU A 28 -3.32 -5.12 4.46
N GLU A 29 -2.69 -6.30 4.35
CA GLU A 29 -3.31 -7.60 4.51
C GLU A 29 -4.07 -7.70 5.85
N ASP A 30 -3.43 -7.32 6.95
CA ASP A 30 -4.04 -7.29 8.28
C ASP A 30 -5.21 -6.27 8.39
N ALA A 31 -5.22 -5.23 7.55
CA ALA A 31 -6.30 -4.24 7.49
C ALA A 31 -7.49 -4.75 6.64
N TYR A 32 -7.20 -5.37 5.50
CA TYR A 32 -8.20 -6.00 4.63
C TYR A 32 -8.91 -7.16 5.32
N ALA A 33 -8.18 -7.99 6.09
CA ALA A 33 -8.77 -9.08 6.89
C ALA A 33 -9.74 -8.62 7.99
N LYS A 34 -9.76 -7.31 8.32
CA LYS A 34 -10.68 -6.71 9.29
C LYS A 34 -11.91 -6.05 8.65
N LEU A 35 -12.00 -6.05 7.33
CA LEU A 35 -13.17 -5.49 6.63
C LEU A 35 -14.43 -6.33 6.96
N PRO A 36 -15.55 -5.68 7.35
CA PRO A 36 -16.82 -6.36 7.60
C PRO A 36 -17.39 -7.06 6.36
N ASP A 37 -17.30 -6.42 5.20
CA ASP A 37 -17.72 -6.96 3.91
C ASP A 37 -16.60 -6.80 2.86
N PRO A 38 -15.79 -7.84 2.60
CA PRO A 38 -14.70 -7.77 1.63
C PRO A 38 -15.13 -7.41 0.21
N TYR A 39 -16.38 -7.68 -0.17
CA TYR A 39 -16.89 -7.42 -1.53
C TYR A 39 -17.67 -6.11 -1.64
N GLY A 40 -17.95 -5.44 -0.53
CA GLY A 40 -18.69 -4.17 -0.47
C GLY A 40 -17.90 -3.01 0.13
N ASP A 41 -16.93 -3.32 1.00
CA ASP A 41 -16.08 -2.34 1.66
C ASP A 41 -14.73 -2.20 0.94
N SER A 42 -14.26 -0.95 0.83
CA SER A 42 -12.95 -0.62 0.30
C SER A 42 -12.04 -0.07 1.39
N LEU A 43 -10.74 -0.23 1.15
CA LEU A 43 -9.69 0.34 1.98
C LEU A 43 -8.94 1.40 1.18
N HIS A 44 -8.84 2.60 1.75
CA HIS A 44 -8.02 3.65 1.21
C HIS A 44 -6.60 3.53 1.78
N TRP A 45 -5.57 3.45 0.93
CA TRP A 45 -4.19 3.40 1.39
C TRP A 45 -3.22 4.15 0.48
N GLU A 46 -2.13 4.62 1.09
CA GLU A 46 -1.08 5.38 0.42
C GLU A 46 0.30 4.92 0.86
N ILE A 47 1.21 4.73 -0.09
CA ILE A 47 2.62 4.41 0.16
C ILE A 47 3.48 5.49 -0.47
N HIS A 48 4.30 6.16 0.34
CA HIS A 48 5.22 7.19 -0.13
C HIS A 48 6.66 6.65 -0.06
N ASP A 49 7.41 6.72 -1.16
CA ASP A 49 8.86 6.47 -1.22
C ASP A 49 9.61 7.82 -1.36
N PRO A 50 9.97 8.47 -0.24
CA PRO A 50 10.71 9.73 -0.25
C PRO A 50 12.10 9.64 -0.88
N PHE A 51 12.68 8.45 -1.06
CA PHE A 51 14.03 8.28 -1.60
C PHE A 51 14.05 8.09 -3.12
N HIS A 52 13.02 7.46 -3.69
CA HIS A 52 12.90 7.22 -5.14
C HIS A 52 12.15 8.36 -5.84
N GLY A 53 12.73 9.56 -5.82
CA GLY A 53 12.18 10.72 -6.55
C GLY A 53 10.83 11.21 -6.03
N ALA A 54 10.54 10.99 -4.73
CA ALA A 54 9.25 11.25 -4.11
C ALA A 54 8.09 10.57 -4.84
N ALA A 55 8.29 9.32 -5.27
CA ALA A 55 7.21 8.51 -5.80
C ALA A 55 6.18 8.25 -4.68
N PHE A 56 4.91 8.36 -5.02
CA PHE A 56 3.84 7.96 -4.12
C PHE A 56 2.86 7.10 -4.87
N CYS A 57 2.18 6.27 -4.11
CA CYS A 57 1.19 5.36 -4.59
C CYS A 57 -0.06 5.55 -3.74
N LYS A 58 -1.22 5.67 -4.38
CA LYS A 58 -2.49 5.90 -3.70
C LYS A 58 -3.56 5.05 -4.36
N PHE A 59 -4.25 4.24 -3.56
CA PHE A 59 -5.33 3.38 -4.02
C PHE A 59 -6.52 3.42 -3.07
N ASP A 60 -7.69 3.33 -3.68
CA ASP A 60 -8.95 2.98 -3.02
C ASP A 60 -9.39 1.66 -3.65
N MET A 61 -9.27 0.57 -2.88
CA MET A 61 -9.42 -0.79 -3.42
C MET A 61 -10.30 -1.63 -2.51
N GLU A 62 -11.31 -2.27 -3.10
CA GLU A 62 -12.20 -3.25 -2.46
C GLU A 62 -11.43 -4.49 -2.02
N GLY A 63 -11.85 -5.10 -0.90
CA GLY A 63 -11.20 -6.30 -0.36
C GLY A 63 -11.15 -7.47 -1.34
N GLY A 64 -12.21 -7.69 -2.13
CA GLY A 64 -12.25 -8.74 -3.14
C GLY A 64 -11.26 -8.50 -4.30
N ILE A 65 -10.94 -7.25 -4.62
CA ILE A 65 -9.90 -6.91 -5.62
C ILE A 65 -8.51 -7.12 -5.01
N TRP A 66 -8.32 -6.75 -3.75
CA TRP A 66 -7.08 -6.99 -3.02
C TRP A 66 -6.73 -8.48 -3.00
N GLU A 67 -7.66 -9.34 -2.61
CA GLU A 67 -7.45 -10.80 -2.59
C GLU A 67 -7.10 -11.36 -3.98
N ALA A 68 -7.69 -10.81 -5.05
CA ALA A 68 -7.46 -11.28 -6.41
C ALA A 68 -6.13 -10.81 -7.02
N CYS A 69 -5.65 -9.61 -6.65
CA CYS A 69 -4.51 -8.97 -7.30
C CYS A 69 -3.24 -8.92 -6.42
N CYS A 70 -3.36 -9.10 -5.10
CA CYS A 70 -2.27 -8.90 -4.14
C CYS A 70 -2.08 -10.11 -3.19
N GLU A 71 -2.26 -11.34 -3.70
CA GLU A 71 -2.16 -12.62 -2.96
C GLU A 71 -0.88 -12.75 -2.12
N ASP A 72 0.23 -12.18 -2.58
CA ASP A 72 1.50 -12.18 -1.86
C ASP A 72 2.30 -10.88 -2.07
N SER A 73 3.26 -10.64 -1.16
CA SER A 73 4.13 -9.46 -1.19
C SER A 73 4.88 -9.21 -2.51
N LYS A 74 5.21 -10.25 -3.30
CA LYS A 74 5.86 -10.08 -4.60
C LYS A 74 4.88 -9.64 -5.66
N THR A 75 3.69 -10.25 -5.69
CA THR A 75 2.62 -9.86 -6.62
C THR A 75 2.15 -8.43 -6.35
N PHE A 76 2.05 -8.05 -5.07
CA PHE A 76 1.84 -6.68 -4.66
C PHE A 76 2.93 -5.72 -5.16
N ALA A 77 4.21 -6.06 -4.99
CA ALA A 77 5.30 -5.23 -5.49
C ALA A 77 5.26 -5.07 -7.03
N LEU A 78 4.93 -6.14 -7.76
CA LEU A 78 4.72 -6.09 -9.22
C LEU A 78 3.54 -5.20 -9.61
N TYR A 79 2.43 -5.28 -8.87
CA TYR A 79 1.26 -4.43 -9.09
C TYR A 79 1.62 -2.95 -8.91
N LEU A 80 2.33 -2.61 -7.83
CA LEU A 80 2.81 -1.25 -7.59
C LEU A 80 3.73 -0.75 -8.71
N ASP A 81 4.64 -1.59 -9.19
CA ASP A 81 5.55 -1.25 -10.29
C ASP A 81 4.82 -1.02 -11.62
N LEU A 82 3.69 -1.71 -11.86
CA LEU A 82 2.90 -1.59 -13.08
C LEU A 82 1.97 -0.38 -13.08
N VAL A 83 1.27 -0.12 -11.97
CA VAL A 83 0.16 0.83 -11.92
C VAL A 83 0.17 1.77 -10.72
N GLY A 84 1.02 1.53 -9.73
CA GLY A 84 0.94 2.21 -8.43
C GLY A 84 1.81 3.44 -8.28
N TRP A 85 2.99 3.49 -8.90
CA TRP A 85 3.90 4.61 -8.67
C TRP A 85 3.63 5.78 -9.59
N ASP A 86 3.02 6.82 -9.03
CA ASP A 86 3.02 8.15 -9.62
C ASP A 86 4.24 8.95 -9.14
N LYS A 87 4.83 9.71 -10.07
CA LYS A 87 5.85 10.70 -9.72
C LYS A 87 5.12 11.95 -9.24
N MET A 88 5.47 12.48 -8.07
CA MET A 88 5.06 13.84 -7.70
C MET A 88 5.66 14.82 -8.70
N THR A 89 4.90 15.20 -9.73
CA THR A 89 5.25 16.35 -10.57
C THR A 89 5.16 17.59 -9.70
N THR A 90 6.32 18.16 -9.39
CA THR A 90 6.48 19.43 -8.67
C THR A 90 5.81 20.59 -9.40
#